data_AF-A0ABD5E6H1-F1
#
_entry.id   AF-A0ABD5E6H1-F1
#
_cell.length_a   1.000
_cell.length_b   1.000
_cell.length_c   1.000
_cell.angle_alpha   90.00
_cell.angle_beta   90.00
_cell.angle_gamma   90.00
#
_symmetry.space_group_name_H-M   'P 1'
#
loop_
_entity.id
_entity.type
_entity.pdbx_description
1 polymer ?
#
loop_
_entity_poly.entity_id
_entity_poly.type
_entity_poly.pdbx_seq_one_letter_code
_entity_poly.pdbx_strand_id
1 'polypeptide(L)'
;MTDLRVDLALLGRSADRLARLHREFRDIDDRADDLARLVGSAELASAVRAFAANWDDNRSRLLTSLDTVGRLLAHSRDSFSTHDADLARVARRP
;
A
#
# COMPACT_ATOMS: atom_id res chain seq x y z
N MET A 1 -10.23 -17.12 29.16
CA MET A 1 -10.25 -16.89 27.70
C MET A 1 -10.29 -15.40 27.48
N THR A 2 -9.22 -14.84 26.93
CA THR A 2 -9.21 -13.41 26.60
C THR A 2 -10.16 -13.20 25.43
N ASP A 3 -11.17 -12.36 25.61
CA ASP A 3 -12.13 -12.02 24.57
C ASP A 3 -11.40 -11.22 23.48
N LEU A 4 -11.35 -11.76 22.25
CA LEU A 4 -10.66 -11.14 21.13
C LEU A 4 -11.53 -10.01 20.58
N ARG A 5 -11.15 -8.76 20.86
CA ARG A 5 -11.83 -7.58 20.31
C ARG A 5 -11.13 -7.12 19.04
N VAL A 6 -11.82 -7.20 17.91
CA VAL A 6 -11.31 -6.75 16.61
C VAL A 6 -11.97 -5.44 16.21
N ASP A 7 -11.16 -4.41 15.92
CA ASP A 7 -11.65 -3.15 15.36
C ASP A 7 -11.71 -3.23 13.83
N LEU A 8 -12.85 -3.70 13.31
CA LEU A 8 -13.10 -3.81 11.87
C LEU A 8 -13.03 -2.45 11.14
N ALA A 9 -13.39 -1.38 11.84
CA ALA A 9 -13.37 -0.04 11.25
C ALA A 9 -11.93 0.48 11.09
N LEU A 10 -11.05 0.20 12.05
CA LEU A 10 -9.63 0.49 11.93
C LEU A 10 -8.98 -0.31 10.80
N LEU A 11 -9.30 -1.61 10.68
CA LEU A 11 -8.82 -2.44 9.58
C LEU A 11 -9.23 -1.88 8.22
N GLY A 12 -10.51 -1.53 8.06
CA GLY A 12 -11.04 -0.94 6.84
C GLY A 12 -10.37 0.39 6.49
N ARG A 13 -10.33 1.35 7.42
CA ARG A 13 -9.70 2.67 7.18
C ARG A 13 -8.21 2.55 6.86
N SER A 14 -7.52 1.60 7.49
CA SER A 14 -6.09 1.37 7.25
C SER A 14 -5.86 0.80 5.84
N ALA A 15 -6.67 -0.17 5.41
CA ALA A 15 -6.62 -0.72 4.06
C ALA A 15 -6.87 0.37 3.00
N ASP A 16 -7.89 1.22 3.20
CA ASP A 16 -8.21 2.32 2.29
C ASP A 16 -7.08 3.35 2.19
N ARG A 17 -6.45 3.68 3.33
CA ARG A 17 -5.32 4.61 3.36
C ARG A 17 -4.10 4.06 2.64
N LEU A 18 -3.79 2.77 2.83
CA LEU A 18 -2.69 2.12 2.11
C LEU A 18 -2.96 2.05 0.61
N ALA A 19 -4.19 1.73 0.20
CA ALA A 19 -4.58 1.75 -1.22
C ALA A 19 -4.46 3.14 -1.84
N ARG A 20 -4.81 4.20 -1.08
CA ARG A 20 -4.61 5.59 -1.53
C ARG A 20 -3.13 5.93 -1.69
N LEU A 21 -2.30 5.63 -0.70
CA LEU A 21 -0.85 5.86 -0.78
C LEU A 21 -0.24 5.10 -1.95
N HIS A 22 -0.64 3.83 -2.15
CA HIS A 22 -0.19 3.03 -3.28
C HIS A 22 -0.47 3.74 -4.61
N ARG A 23 -1.70 4.26 -4.81
CA ARG A 23 -2.03 5.04 -6.03
C ARG A 23 -1.18 6.29 -6.16
N GLU A 24 -1.05 7.08 -5.10
CA GLU A 24 -0.25 8.32 -5.11
C GLU A 24 1.21 8.04 -5.48
N PHE A 25 1.85 7.03 -4.89
CA PHE A 25 3.23 6.68 -5.25
C PHE A 25 3.33 6.06 -6.64
N ARG A 26 2.33 5.29 -7.10
CA ARG A 26 2.31 4.70 -8.44
C ARG A 26 2.17 5.77 -9.53
N ASP A 27 1.52 6.88 -9.23
CA ASP A 27 1.23 7.93 -10.22
C ASP A 27 2.28 9.06 -10.21
N ILE A 28 3.38 8.91 -9.46
CA ILE A 28 4.53 9.82 -9.56
C ILE A 28 5.17 9.67 -10.95
N ASP A 29 5.16 10.76 -11.71
CA ASP A 29 5.80 10.83 -13.02
C ASP A 29 7.33 10.70 -12.93
N ASP A 30 7.92 9.97 -13.88
CA ASP A 30 9.36 9.99 -14.11
C ASP A 30 9.74 11.20 -14.98
N ARG A 31 10.64 12.04 -14.48
CA ARG A 31 11.17 13.24 -15.15
C ARG A 31 12.69 13.25 -15.22
N ALA A 32 13.32 12.12 -14.94
CA ALA A 32 14.76 12.01 -14.81
C ALA A 32 15.49 12.40 -16.10
N ASP A 33 15.01 11.94 -17.24
CA ASP A 33 15.61 12.25 -18.55
C ASP A 33 15.50 13.73 -18.91
N ASP A 34 14.37 14.36 -18.60
CA ASP A 34 14.17 15.80 -18.85
C ASP A 34 15.12 16.62 -17.96
N LEU A 35 15.22 16.28 -16.68
CA LEU A 35 16.16 16.93 -15.75
C LEU A 35 17.62 16.70 -16.16
N ALA A 36 17.99 15.48 -16.58
CA ALA A 36 19.34 15.15 -17.02
C ALA A 36 19.76 15.93 -18.28
N ARG A 37 18.83 16.35 -19.14
CA ARG A 37 19.13 17.22 -20.29
C ARG A 37 19.36 18.68 -19.89
N LEU A 38 18.76 19.13 -18.78
CA LEU A 38 18.82 20.53 -18.34
C LEU A 38 20.09 20.88 -17.56
N VAL A 39 20.74 19.91 -16.92
CA VAL A 39 21.88 20.16 -16.02
C VAL A 39 23.18 20.57 -16.71
N GLY A 40 23.31 20.38 -18.04
CA GLY A 40 24.45 20.86 -18.84
C GLY A 40 25.82 20.19 -18.58
N SER A 41 25.99 19.46 -17.47
CA SER A 41 27.17 18.65 -17.15
C SER A 41 26.87 17.16 -17.35
N ALA A 42 27.82 16.45 -17.95
CA ALA A 42 27.75 15.00 -18.13
C ALA A 42 27.78 14.25 -16.80
N GLU A 43 28.60 14.68 -15.84
CA GLU A 43 28.62 14.07 -14.49
C GLU A 43 27.30 14.28 -13.76
N LEU A 44 26.74 15.50 -13.78
CA LEU A 44 25.43 15.75 -13.16
C LEU A 44 24.32 14.96 -13.85
N ALA A 45 24.32 14.87 -15.18
CA ALA A 45 23.32 14.08 -15.91
C ALA A 45 23.38 12.60 -15.52
N SER A 46 24.58 12.06 -15.34
CA SER A 46 24.79 10.69 -14.85
C SER A 46 24.25 10.52 -13.43
N ALA A 47 24.54 11.46 -12.52
CA ALA A 47 24.07 11.43 -11.14
C ALA A 47 22.53 11.50 -11.04
N VAL A 48 21.89 12.36 -11.86
CA VAL A 48 20.41 12.48 -11.92
C VAL A 48 19.79 11.15 -12.36
N ARG A 49 20.32 10.51 -13.41
CA ARG A 49 19.83 9.21 -13.87
C ARG A 49 20.02 8.11 -12.82
N ALA A 50 21.18 8.07 -12.17
CA ALA A 50 21.47 7.11 -11.11
C ALA A 50 20.52 7.27 -9.91
N PHE A 51 20.25 8.52 -9.52
CA PHE A 51 19.28 8.82 -8.47
C PHE A 51 17.88 8.33 -8.87
N ALA A 52 17.43 8.64 -10.09
CA ALA A 52 16.12 8.24 -10.56
C ALA A 52 15.94 6.72 -10.65
N ALA A 53 16.94 6.00 -11.15
CA ALA A 53 16.92 4.54 -11.18
C ALA A 53 16.80 3.94 -9.77
N ASN A 54 17.61 4.42 -8.82
CA ASN A 54 17.52 3.97 -7.44
C ASN A 54 16.18 4.36 -6.79
N TRP A 55 15.65 5.54 -7.10
CA TRP A 55 14.32 5.95 -6.64
C TRP A 55 13.23 5.01 -7.16
N ASP A 56 13.26 4.64 -8.45
CA ASP A 56 12.26 3.74 -9.04
C ASP A 56 12.31 2.33 -8.42
N ASP A 57 13.51 1.79 -8.20
CA ASP A 57 13.69 0.50 -7.51
C ASP A 57 13.10 0.52 -6.09
N ASN A 58 13.37 1.57 -5.32
CA ASN A 58 12.86 1.71 -3.96
C ASN A 58 11.35 1.97 -3.94
N ARG A 59 10.84 2.76 -4.89
CA ARG A 59 9.41 3.02 -5.07
C ARG A 59 8.66 1.74 -5.42
N SER A 60 9.19 0.89 -6.29
CA SER A 60 8.61 -0.42 -6.64
C SER A 60 8.50 -1.34 -5.41
N ARG A 61 9.53 -1.38 -4.57
CA ARG A 61 9.52 -2.11 -3.29
C ARG A 61 8.49 -1.56 -2.30
N LEU A 62 8.36 -0.23 -2.21
CA LEU A 62 7.36 0.42 -1.39
C LEU A 62 5.94 0.06 -1.86
N LEU A 63 5.66 0.15 -3.16
CA LEU A 63 4.36 -0.21 -3.73
C LEU A 63 3.99 -1.66 -3.40
N THR A 64 4.92 -2.60 -3.59
CA THR A 64 4.73 -4.01 -3.24
C THR A 64 4.37 -4.19 -1.75
N SER A 65 5.05 -3.45 -0.87
CA SER A 65 4.80 -3.52 0.58
C SER A 65 3.43 -2.95 0.95
N LEU A 66 3.04 -1.83 0.35
CA LEU A 66 1.73 -1.20 0.55
C LEU A 66 0.58 -2.11 0.10
N ASP A 67 0.71 -2.74 -1.07
CA ASP A 67 -0.30 -3.69 -1.58
C ASP A 67 -0.40 -4.92 -0.66
N THR A 68 0.75 -5.50 -0.28
CA THR A 68 0.78 -6.68 0.59
C THR A 68 0.08 -6.43 1.92
N VAL A 69 0.44 -5.36 2.63
CA VAL A 69 -0.16 -5.03 3.93
C VAL A 69 -1.64 -4.62 3.76
N GLY A 70 -1.97 -3.87 2.71
CA GLY A 70 -3.35 -3.48 2.40
C GLY A 70 -4.26 -4.70 2.21
N ARG A 71 -3.80 -5.70 1.46
CA ARG A 71 -4.54 -6.96 1.25
C ARG A 71 -4.70 -7.76 2.53
N LEU A 72 -3.66 -7.83 3.37
CA LEU A 72 -3.75 -8.51 4.66
C LEU A 72 -4.83 -7.89 5.55
N LEU A 73 -4.87 -6.56 5.64
CA LEU A 73 -5.87 -5.84 6.44
C LEU A 73 -7.29 -6.06 5.90
N ALA A 74 -7.47 -5.97 4.58
CA ALA A 74 -8.76 -6.24 3.94
C ALA A 74 -9.22 -7.69 4.19
N HIS A 75 -8.33 -8.65 3.99
CA HIS A 75 -8.61 -10.06 4.22
C HIS A 75 -8.95 -10.37 5.68
N SER A 76 -8.22 -9.77 6.64
CA SER A 76 -8.55 -9.89 8.06
C SER A 76 -9.95 -9.33 8.37
N ARG A 77 -10.27 -8.13 7.87
CA ARG A 77 -11.60 -7.52 8.06
C ARG A 77 -12.71 -8.43 7.53
N ASP A 78 -12.55 -8.93 6.30
CA ASP A 78 -13.57 -9.73 5.62
C ASP A 78 -13.74 -11.09 6.31
N SER A 79 -12.64 -11.69 6.76
CA SER A 79 -12.67 -12.95 7.52
C SER A 79 -13.41 -12.79 8.83
N PHE A 80 -13.07 -11.78 9.65
CA PHE A 80 -13.75 -11.57 10.93
C PHE A 80 -15.23 -11.20 10.74
N SER A 81 -15.56 -10.38 9.74
CA SER A 81 -16.96 -10.02 9.43
C SER A 81 -17.79 -11.26 9.04
N THR A 82 -17.20 -12.17 8.26
CA THR A 82 -17.86 -13.41 7.86
C THR A 82 -18.10 -14.34 9.05
N HIS A 83 -17.08 -14.52 9.91
CA HIS A 83 -17.20 -15.34 11.10
C HIS A 83 -18.26 -14.80 12.07
N ASP A 84 -18.33 -13.48 12.26
CA ASP A 84 -19.34 -12.83 13.11
C ASP A 84 -20.76 -13.04 12.55
N ALA A 85 -20.94 -12.91 11.24
CA ALA A 85 -22.22 -13.17 10.58
C ALA A 85 -22.66 -14.65 10.70
N ASP A 86 -21.72 -15.59 10.60
CA ASP A 86 -21.98 -17.02 10.75
C ASP A 86 -22.38 -17.37 12.19
N LEU A 87 -21.69 -16.83 13.19
CA LEU A 87 -22.03 -17.00 14.60
C LEU A 87 -23.40 -16.41 14.93
N ALA A 88 -23.69 -15.20 14.43
CA ALA A 88 -25.00 -14.56 14.60
C ALA A 88 -26.13 -15.38 13.96
N ARG A 89 -25.87 -16.04 12.82
CA ARG A 89 -26.84 -16.95 12.18
C ARG A 89 -27.09 -18.19 13.03
N VAL A 90 -26.05 -18.80 13.60
CA VAL A 90 -26.18 -19.96 14.49
C VAL A 90 -26.95 -19.59 15.75
N ALA A 91 -26.63 -18.47 16.38
CA ALA A 91 -27.30 -17.99 17.60
C ALA A 91 -28.79 -17.65 17.39
N ARG A 92 -29.22 -17.42 16.14
CA ARG A 92 -30.62 -17.13 15.78
C ARG A 92 -31.44 -18.39 15.42
N ARG A 93 -30.82 -19.58 15.37
CA ARG A 93 -31.59 -20.83 15.16
C ARG A 93 -32.27 -21.22 16.48
N PRO A 94 -33.59 -21.50 16.47
CA PRO A 94 -34.34 -21.90 17.66
C PRO A 94 -33.90 -23.27 18.21
#